data_AF-A0A5K0Y2F1-F1
#
_entry.id   AF-A0A5K0Y2F1-F1
#
_cell.length_a   1.000
_cell.length_b   1.000
_cell.length_c   1.000
_cell.angle_alpha   90.00
_cell.angle_beta   90.00
_cell.angle_gamma   90.00
#
_symmetry.space_group_name_H-M   'P 1'
#
loop_
_entity.id
_entity.type
_entity.pdbx_description
1 polymer ?
#
loop_
_entity_poly.entity_id
_entity_poly.type
_entity_poly.pdbx_seq_one_letter_code
_entity_poly.pdbx_strand_id
1 'polypeptide(L)'
;TKKTGAAVIAVAVVIALLVLCILICGLILWRRKSKKASETSVKREKVVEDPELLAFNLAGIRAATDDFSESNKLGEGGYGPVYK
;
A
#
# COMPACT_ATOMS: atom_id res chain seq x y z
N THR A 1 15.47 39.52 -34.46
CA THR A 1 15.88 39.10 -33.10
C THR A 1 14.71 38.91 -32.13
N LYS A 2 13.59 39.65 -32.21
CA LYS A 2 12.45 39.48 -31.26
C LYS A 2 11.71 38.13 -31.37
N LYS A 3 11.62 37.54 -32.58
CA LYS A 3 10.88 36.28 -32.82
C LYS A 3 11.55 35.04 -32.22
N THR A 4 12.89 35.04 -32.12
CA THR A 4 13.65 33.90 -31.56
C THR A 4 13.51 33.81 -30.05
N GLY A 5 13.46 34.94 -29.34
CA GLY A 5 13.24 34.96 -27.89
C GLY A 5 11.88 34.40 -27.48
N ALA A 6 10.81 34.75 -28.21
CA ALA A 6 9.47 34.23 -27.95
C ALA A 6 9.39 32.71 -28.17
N ALA A 7 10.05 32.19 -29.21
CA ALA A 7 10.10 30.75 -29.48
C ALA A 7 10.85 29.99 -28.37
N VAL A 8 11.96 30.53 -27.88
CA VAL A 8 12.73 29.91 -26.79
C VAL A 8 11.91 29.87 -25.49
N ILE A 9 11.20 30.95 -25.16
CA ILE A 9 10.34 31.01 -23.98
C ILE A 9 9.20 29.98 -24.10
N ALA A 10 8.55 29.88 -25.26
CA ALA A 10 7.48 28.92 -25.49
C ALA A 10 7.97 27.48 -25.27
N VAL A 11 9.13 27.12 -25.83
CA VAL A 11 9.73 25.78 -25.64
C VAL A 11 10.07 25.51 -24.17
N ALA A 12 10.65 26.49 -23.47
CA ALA A 12 11.00 26.36 -22.06
C ALA A 12 9.78 26.10 -21.17
N VAL A 13 8.67 26.80 -21.44
CA VAL A 13 7.40 26.62 -20.70
C VAL A 13 6.82 25.22 -20.91
N VAL A 14 6.83 24.71 -22.15
CA VAL A 14 6.32 23.36 -22.45
C VAL A 14 7.13 22.29 -21.69
N ILE A 15 8.46 22.40 -21.69
CA ILE A 15 9.33 21.47 -20.96
C ILE A 15 9.05 21.52 -19.46
N ALA A 16 8.92 22.71 -18.88
CA ALA A 16 8.62 22.87 -17.45
C ALA A 16 7.29 22.22 -17.06
N LEU A 17 6.24 22.37 -17.88
CA LEU A 17 4.95 21.74 -17.65
C LEU A 17 5.01 20.21 -17.74
N LEU A 18 5.76 19.67 -18.71
CA LEU A 18 5.94 18.22 -18.85
C LEU A 18 6.66 17.63 -17.62
N VAL A 19 7.73 18.28 -17.15
CA VAL A 19 8.45 17.86 -15.94
C VAL A 19 7.54 17.90 -14.71
N LEU A 20 6.76 18.97 -14.54
CA LEU A 20 5.81 19.09 -13.44
C LEU A 20 4.74 18.00 -13.47
N CYS A 21 4.18 17.70 -14.65
CA CYS A 21 3.21 16.61 -14.83
C CYS A 21 3.81 15.24 -14.46
N ILE A 22 5.05 14.96 -14.86
CA ILE A 22 5.73 13.70 -14.52
C ILE A 22 5.94 13.57 -13.01
N LEU A 23 6.37 14.65 -12.34
CA LEU A 23 6.55 14.66 -10.88
C LEU A 23 5.22 14.42 -10.15
N ILE A 24 4.15 15.10 -10.55
CA ILE A 24 2.82 14.92 -9.96
C ILE A 24 2.32 13.48 -10.18
N CYS A 25 2.42 12.97 -11.40
CA CYS A 25 2.07 11.58 -11.71
C CYS A 25 2.89 10.59 -10.86
N GLY A 26 4.20 10.81 -10.73
CA GLY A 26 5.09 10.00 -9.88
C GLY A 26 4.66 10.01 -8.42
N LEU A 27 4.35 11.18 -7.86
CA LEU A 27 3.87 11.34 -6.49
C LEU A 27 2.51 10.66 -6.27
N ILE A 28 1.57 10.78 -7.21
CA ILE A 28 0.26 10.11 -7.14
C ILE A 28 0.44 8.60 -7.18
N LEU A 29 1.27 8.09 -8.09
CA LEU A 29 1.54 6.65 -8.20
C LEU A 29 2.27 6.12 -6.95
N TRP A 30 3.20 6.89 -6.38
CA TRP A 30 3.88 6.53 -5.14
C TRP A 30 2.92 6.51 -3.95
N ARG A 31 2.04 7.51 -3.82
CA ARG A 31 0.98 7.53 -2.80
C ARG A 31 0.01 6.36 -2.96
N ARG A 32 -0.37 6.01 -4.19
CA ARG A 32 -1.19 4.82 -4.45
C ARG A 32 -0.46 3.53 -4.10
N LYS A 33 0.85 3.43 -4.37
CA LYS A 33 1.65 2.25 -4.03
C LYS A 33 1.80 2.07 -2.51
N SER A 34 1.92 3.16 -1.75
CA SER A 34 1.95 3.12 -0.28
C SER A 34 0.66 2.55 0.32
N LYS A 35 -0.50 2.80 -0.30
CA LYS A 35 -1.77 2.15 0.10
C LYS A 35 -1.85 0.69 -0.34
N LYS A 36 -1.16 0.31 -1.43
CA LYS A 36 -1.11 -1.07 -1.93
C LYS A 36 -0.17 -2.00 -1.15
N ALA A 37 0.74 -1.50 -0.31
CA ALA A 37 1.43 -2.36 0.65
C ALA A 37 0.45 -2.98 1.67
N SER A 38 -0.73 -2.37 1.87
CA SER A 38 -1.84 -2.90 2.67
C SER A 38 -2.90 -3.65 1.86
N GLU A 39 -2.93 -3.54 0.52
CA GLU A 39 -3.87 -4.28 -0.36
C GLU A 39 -3.22 -5.44 -1.12
N THR A 40 -1.89 -5.49 -1.24
CA THR A 40 -1.17 -6.64 -1.83
C THR A 40 -1.25 -7.87 -0.91
N SER A 41 -1.48 -7.70 0.39
CA SER A 41 -1.87 -8.78 1.29
C SER A 41 -3.28 -9.32 0.97
N VAL A 42 -4.22 -8.45 0.61
CA VAL A 42 -5.61 -8.84 0.29
C VAL A 42 -5.73 -9.55 -1.06
N LYS A 43 -4.88 -9.24 -2.04
CA LYS A 43 -4.95 -9.88 -3.38
C LYS A 43 -4.32 -11.29 -3.43
N ARG A 44 -3.47 -11.67 -2.48
CA ARG A 44 -2.86 -13.02 -2.46
C ARG A 44 -3.81 -14.08 -1.85
N GLU A 45 -4.91 -13.66 -1.25
CA GLU A 45 -5.93 -14.51 -0.63
C GLU A 45 -7.14 -14.74 -1.55
N LYS A 46 -6.86 -15.01 -2.84
CA LYS A 46 -7.86 -15.52 -3.79
C LYS A 46 -7.45 -16.90 -4.30
N VAL A 47 -7.00 -17.74 -3.38
CA VAL A 47 -6.82 -19.18 -3.60
C VAL A 47 -7.24 -19.90 -2.33
N VAL A 48 -8.52 -19.87 -2.01
CA VAL A 48 -9.17 -20.98 -1.29
C VAL A 48 -10.61 -21.05 -1.79
N GLU A 49 -10.83 -21.95 -2.74
CA GLU A 49 -12.14 -22.31 -3.30
C GLU A 49 -12.89 -23.28 -2.36
N ASP A 50 -12.65 -23.16 -1.05
CA ASP A 50 -13.24 -24.01 -0.03
C ASP A 50 -14.06 -23.15 0.93
N PRO A 51 -15.40 -23.21 0.88
CA PRO A 51 -16.27 -22.45 1.78
C PRO A 51 -16.10 -22.82 3.26
N GLU A 52 -15.40 -23.91 3.58
CA GLU A 52 -15.10 -24.33 4.96
C GLU A 52 -13.78 -23.77 5.50
N LEU A 53 -12.87 -23.32 4.62
CA LEU A 53 -11.61 -22.71 5.01
C LEU A 53 -11.75 -21.18 4.96
N LEU A 54 -12.29 -20.63 6.05
CA LEU A 54 -12.19 -19.20 6.33
C LEU A 54 -10.71 -18.83 6.42
N ALA A 55 -10.16 -18.30 5.34
CA ALA A 55 -8.85 -17.70 5.36
C ALA A 55 -8.95 -16.43 6.22
N PHE A 56 -8.14 -16.38 7.28
CA PHE A 56 -8.14 -15.28 8.23
C PHE A 56 -6.98 -14.33 7.91
N ASN A 57 -7.31 -13.05 7.72
CA ASN A 57 -6.32 -12.00 7.57
C ASN A 57 -5.52 -11.82 8.87
N LEU A 58 -4.19 -11.95 8.79
CA LEU A 58 -3.28 -11.75 9.92
C LEU A 58 -3.43 -10.38 10.60
N ALA A 59 -3.78 -9.33 9.84
CA ALA A 59 -4.08 -8.02 10.43
C ALA A 59 -5.34 -8.04 11.32
N GLY A 60 -6.34 -8.83 10.93
CA GLY A 60 -7.55 -9.05 11.73
C GLY A 60 -7.24 -9.85 12.99
N ILE A 61 -6.40 -10.89 12.89
CA ILE A 61 -5.95 -11.67 14.05
C ILE A 61 -5.20 -10.77 15.05
N ARG A 62 -4.26 -9.94 14.58
CA ARG A 62 -3.54 -8.98 15.44
C ARG A 62 -4.48 -7.98 16.11
N ALA A 63 -5.46 -7.46 15.39
CA ALA A 63 -6.42 -6.54 15.97
C ALA A 63 -7.30 -7.22 17.03
N ALA A 64 -7.66 -8.48 16.83
CA ALA A 64 -8.43 -9.27 17.80
C ALA A 64 -7.63 -9.60 19.06
N THR A 65 -6.35 -9.97 18.90
CA THR A 65 -5.48 -10.37 20.02
C THR A 65 -4.76 -9.20 20.69
N ASP A 66 -5.02 -7.96 20.28
CA ASP A 66 -4.26 -6.76 20.68
C ASP A 66 -2.75 -6.95 20.49
N ASP A 67 -2.37 -7.23 19.25
CA ASP A 67 -1.00 -7.56 18.81
C ASP A 67 -0.33 -8.67 19.65
N PHE A 68 -1.10 -9.72 19.97
CA PHE A 68 -0.66 -10.83 20.81
C PHE A 68 -0.23 -10.39 22.21
N SER A 69 -0.94 -9.42 22.79
CA SER A 69 -0.72 -8.97 24.16
C SER A 69 -0.84 -10.14 25.16
N GLU A 70 0.05 -10.17 26.15
CA GLU A 70 0.01 -11.12 27.26
C GLU A 70 -1.31 -11.06 28.04
N SER A 71 -2.00 -9.90 28.07
CA SER A 71 -3.33 -9.78 28.70
C SER A 71 -4.40 -10.62 27.99
N ASN A 72 -4.17 -10.96 26.72
CA ASN A 72 -5.04 -11.81 25.93
C ASN A 72 -4.54 -13.25 25.83
N LYS A 73 -3.38 -13.59 26.43
CA LYS A 73 -2.90 -14.96 26.48
C LYS A 73 -3.80 -15.80 27.40
N LEU A 74 -4.36 -16.86 26.84
CA LEU A 74 -5.14 -17.88 27.54
C LEU A 74 -4.25 -18.94 28.19
N GLY A 75 -3.09 -19.21 27.61
CA GLY A 75 -2.13 -20.18 28.12
C GLY A 75 -1.05 -20.52 27.09
N GLU A 76 -0.15 -21.42 27.47
CA GLU A 76 0.89 -21.95 26.60
C GLU A 76 1.07 -23.44 26.87
N GLY A 77 1.14 -24.23 25.80
CA GLY A 77 1.36 -25.68 25.86
C GLY A 77 2.44 -26.13 24.88
N GLY A 78 2.54 -27.43 24.63
CA GLY A 78 3.53 -27.99 23.69
C GLY A 78 3.38 -27.53 22.23
N TYR A 79 2.28 -26.85 21.90
CA TYR A 79 1.98 -26.28 20.59
C TYR A 79 2.15 -24.75 20.54
N GLY A 80 2.55 -24.11 21.65
CA GLY A 80 2.77 -22.67 21.76
C GLY A 80 1.66 -21.91 22.51
N PRO A 81 1.71 -20.57 22.48
CA PRO A 81 0.78 -19.69 23.18
C PRO A 81 -0.57 -19.59 22.47
N VAL A 82 -1.64 -19.52 23.24
CA VAL A 82 -3.03 -19.38 22.77
C VAL A 82 -3.58 -18.05 23.27
N TYR A 83 -4.25 -17.30 22.41
CA TYR A 83 -4.80 -15.97 22.72
C TYR A 83 -6.33 -15.96 22.50
N LYS A 84 -7.04 -15.11 23.26
CA LYS A 84 -8.47 -14.83 23.08
C LYS A 84 -8.72 -13.66 22.13
#